data_AF-A0A5E7VU29-F1
#
_entry.id   AF-A0A5E7VU29-F1
#
_cell.length_a   1.000
_cell.length_b   1.000
_cell.length_c   1.000
_cell.angle_alpha   90.00
_cell.angle_beta   90.00
_cell.angle_gamma   90.00
#
_symmetry.space_group_name_H-M   'P 1'
#
loop_
_entity.id
_entity.type
_entity.pdbx_description
1 polymer ?
#
loop_
_entity_poly.entity_id
_entity_poly.type
_entity_poly.pdbx_seq_one_letter_code
_entity_poly.pdbx_strand_id
1 'polypeptide(L)'
;MPRFAANLSMLFTEQDFLARFEAAAKAGFSGVEYLFPYEFGSAEIKARLDANGLTQVLFNLPAGDWGQGERGIACHPDRVEEFRAGVDLAIEYAKVLGNTQVNCLAGITPADADAATVRQTFVDNLKYASARLEAAGIRLVMEMINTRDIPRFFLNTTAQALEIREQVGSANLFLQYDIYHMQIMEGDLARTLEEQLALINHVQLADNPGRHEPGTGEINYRFLFEHLDRIGYNGWIGCEYKPLTTTEAGLGWLKTHNAR
;
A
#
# COMPACT_ATOMS: atom_id res chain seq x y z
N MET A 1 -13.77 -10.09 11.40
CA MET A 1 -13.76 -8.63 11.59
C MET A 1 -12.43 -8.12 11.08
N PRO A 2 -12.41 -7.17 10.13
CA PRO A 2 -11.18 -6.69 9.56
C PRO A 2 -10.30 -5.97 10.59
N ARG A 3 -8.99 -6.15 10.47
CA ARG A 3 -8.00 -5.42 11.25
C ARG A 3 -7.62 -4.16 10.50
N PHE A 4 -7.80 -2.98 11.10
CA PHE A 4 -7.50 -1.71 10.41
C PHE A 4 -6.12 -1.17 10.79
N ALA A 5 -5.40 -0.66 9.80
CA ALA A 5 -4.12 0.01 10.00
C ALA A 5 -4.26 1.49 9.65
N ALA A 6 -3.83 2.40 10.52
CA ALA A 6 -3.83 3.82 10.20
C ALA A 6 -2.70 4.14 9.21
N ASN A 7 -3.01 4.75 8.07
CA ASN A 7 -1.99 5.25 7.16
C ASN A 7 -1.49 6.61 7.64
N LEU A 8 -0.32 6.67 8.27
CA LEU A 8 0.23 7.88 8.91
C LEU A 8 0.75 8.92 7.90
N SER A 9 0.78 8.60 6.60
CA SER A 9 1.06 9.58 5.56
C SER A 9 -0.18 10.39 5.19
N MET A 10 -1.38 9.84 5.38
CA MET A 10 -2.66 10.51 5.07
C MET A 10 -3.45 10.92 6.31
N LEU A 11 -3.38 10.13 7.38
CA LEU A 11 -4.03 10.36 8.66
C LEU A 11 -3.09 11.00 9.68
N PHE A 12 -3.68 11.74 10.61
CA PHE A 12 -3.00 12.46 11.68
C PHE A 12 -1.96 13.49 11.19
N THR A 13 -2.16 14.02 9.98
CA THR A 13 -1.25 14.99 9.35
C THR A 13 -1.29 16.37 10.00
N GLU A 14 -2.21 16.58 10.94
CA GLU A 14 -2.24 17.72 11.85
C GLU A 14 -1.06 17.72 12.84
N GLN A 15 -0.33 16.60 12.94
CA GLN A 15 0.86 16.40 13.77
C GLN A 15 2.09 16.07 12.92
N ASP A 16 3.28 16.28 13.49
CA ASP A 16 4.55 15.79 12.92
C ASP A 16 4.57 14.26 12.86
N PHE A 17 5.24 13.69 11.86
CA PHE A 17 5.20 12.26 11.53
C PHE A 17 5.38 11.33 12.74
N LEU A 18 6.39 11.57 13.57
CA LEU A 18 6.68 10.71 14.73
C LEU A 18 5.62 10.80 15.84
N ALA A 19 4.89 11.91 15.94
CA ALA A 19 3.78 12.06 16.89
C ALA A 19 2.51 11.32 16.43
N ARG A 20 2.40 10.99 15.14
CA ARG A 20 1.23 10.30 14.56
C ARG A 20 1.06 8.88 15.08
N PHE A 21 2.14 8.22 15.49
CA PHE A 21 2.10 6.88 16.09
C PHE A 21 1.28 6.89 17.39
N GLU A 22 1.56 7.83 18.30
CA GLU A 22 0.79 7.95 19.54
C GLU A 22 -0.66 8.36 19.27
N ALA A 23 -0.90 9.25 18.30
CA ALA A 23 -2.25 9.63 17.90
C ALA A 23 -3.07 8.44 17.36
N ALA A 24 -2.47 7.61 16.50
CA ALA A 24 -3.11 6.40 15.97
C ALA A 24 -3.45 5.39 17.08
N ALA A 25 -2.53 5.15 18.02
CA ALA A 25 -2.78 4.25 19.15
C ALA A 25 -3.90 4.77 20.07
N LYS A 26 -3.90 6.07 20.39
CA LYS A 26 -4.98 6.71 21.17
C LYS A 26 -6.34 6.63 20.47
N ALA A 27 -6.35 6.66 19.15
CA ALA A 27 -7.53 6.47 18.33
C ALA A 27 -8.02 5.01 18.24
N GLY A 28 -7.28 4.05 18.81
CA GLY A 28 -7.64 2.64 18.87
C GLY A 28 -7.05 1.77 17.77
N PHE A 29 -6.15 2.29 16.94
CA PHE A 29 -5.44 1.46 15.99
C PHE A 29 -4.38 0.61 16.68
N SER A 30 -4.23 -0.64 16.24
CA SER A 30 -3.16 -1.56 16.66
C SER A 30 -2.12 -1.83 15.56
N GLY A 31 -2.36 -1.29 14.37
CA GLY A 31 -1.46 -1.35 13.22
C GLY A 31 -1.34 0.00 12.54
N VAL A 32 -0.18 0.25 11.95
CA VAL A 32 0.08 1.46 11.15
C VAL A 32 0.79 1.11 9.86
N GLU A 33 0.55 1.93 8.86
CA GLU A 33 1.28 1.95 7.59
C GLU A 33 1.60 3.40 7.22
N TYR A 34 2.48 3.59 6.24
CA TYR A 34 2.82 4.89 5.69
C TYR A 34 3.64 4.67 4.40
N LEU A 35 3.77 5.70 3.58
CA LEU A 35 4.46 5.55 2.29
C LEU A 35 5.96 5.29 2.49
N PHE A 36 6.71 6.22 3.10
CA PHE A 36 8.17 6.15 3.13
C PHE A 36 8.72 6.47 4.53
N PRO A 37 9.51 5.57 5.16
CA PRO A 37 10.15 5.85 6.44
C PRO A 37 11.51 6.55 6.33
N TYR A 38 12.08 6.67 5.12
CA TYR A 38 13.53 6.82 4.92
C TYR A 38 14.14 8.16 5.36
N GLU A 39 13.31 9.16 5.67
CA GLU A 39 13.77 10.43 6.27
C GLU A 39 14.07 10.30 7.78
N PHE A 40 13.62 9.21 8.41
CA PHE A 40 13.76 8.95 9.84
C PHE A 40 14.55 7.67 10.08
N GLY A 41 15.33 7.61 11.16
CA GLY A 41 16.06 6.41 11.52
C GLY A 41 15.11 5.25 11.89
N SER A 42 15.36 4.05 11.37
CA SER A 42 14.53 2.87 11.64
C SER A 42 14.38 2.54 13.13
N ALA A 43 15.44 2.77 13.94
CA ALA A 43 15.40 2.60 15.39
C ALA A 43 14.48 3.61 16.10
N GLU A 44 14.38 4.84 15.60
CA GLU A 44 13.49 5.87 16.14
C GLU A 44 12.03 5.51 15.88
N ILE A 45 11.73 5.09 14.65
CA ILE A 45 10.40 4.57 14.29
C ILE A 45 10.06 3.36 15.15
N LYS A 46 10.99 2.40 15.31
CA LYS A 46 10.77 1.21 16.15
C LYS A 46 10.45 1.59 17.60
N ALA A 47 11.12 2.59 18.16
CA ALA A 47 10.82 3.08 19.50
C ALA A 47 9.38 3.65 19.59
N ARG A 48 8.89 4.32 18.55
CA ARG A 48 7.49 4.81 18.48
C ARG A 48 6.49 3.66 18.36
N LEU A 49 6.79 2.64 17.56
CA LEU A 49 5.96 1.44 17.45
C LEU A 49 5.84 0.74 18.82
N ASP A 50 6.97 0.50 19.47
CA ASP A 50 7.03 -0.22 20.76
C ASP A 50 6.34 0.53 21.89
N ALA A 51 6.59 1.85 22.00
CA ALA A 51 5.99 2.69 23.03
C ALA A 51 4.46 2.73 22.96
N ASN A 52 3.90 2.48 21.77
CA ASN A 52 2.47 2.59 21.50
C ASN A 52 1.81 1.22 21.23
N GLY A 53 2.55 0.11 21.32
CA GLY A 53 2.02 -1.23 21.05
C GLY A 53 1.52 -1.43 19.62
N LEU A 54 2.13 -0.75 18.64
CA LEU A 54 1.69 -0.75 17.24
C LEU A 54 2.47 -1.77 16.41
N THR A 55 1.76 -2.43 15.50
CA THR A 55 2.36 -3.26 14.44
C THR A 55 2.67 -2.41 13.21
N GLN A 56 3.89 -2.50 12.68
CA GLN A 56 4.16 -1.99 11.33
C GLN A 56 3.54 -2.95 10.30
N VAL A 57 2.57 -2.46 9.53
CA VAL A 57 1.80 -3.28 8.57
C VAL A 57 2.39 -3.24 7.18
N LEU A 58 2.67 -2.04 6.68
CA LEU A 58 3.16 -1.83 5.32
C LEU A 58 3.96 -0.52 5.23
N PHE A 59 4.96 -0.51 4.36
CA PHE A 59 5.52 0.71 3.77
C PHE A 59 6.04 0.41 2.35
N ASN A 60 6.37 1.44 1.58
CA ASN A 60 6.81 1.32 0.19
C ASN A 60 8.33 1.25 0.08
N LEU A 61 8.84 0.52 -0.92
CA LEU A 61 10.22 0.67 -1.41
C LEU A 61 10.51 2.16 -1.76
N PRO A 62 11.77 2.61 -1.76
CA PRO A 62 12.12 3.94 -2.23
C PRO A 62 11.58 4.20 -3.64
N ALA A 63 11.00 5.38 -3.85
CA ALA A 63 10.17 5.67 -5.02
C ALA A 63 10.71 6.82 -5.89
N GLY A 64 12.00 7.12 -5.77
CA GLY A 64 12.64 8.26 -6.42
C GLY A 64 12.32 9.60 -5.74
N ASP A 65 12.38 10.69 -6.49
CA ASP A 65 12.10 12.05 -6.03
C ASP A 65 10.59 12.33 -6.05
N TRP A 66 9.95 11.95 -4.95
CA TRP A 66 8.52 12.19 -4.74
C TRP A 66 8.12 13.67 -4.83
N GLY A 67 9.01 14.56 -4.38
CA GLY A 67 8.81 16.02 -4.38
C GLY A 67 8.79 16.62 -5.78
N GLN A 68 9.52 16.01 -6.72
CA GLN A 68 9.54 16.40 -8.14
C GLN A 68 8.49 15.65 -8.99
N GLY A 69 7.60 14.88 -8.36
CA GLY A 69 6.48 14.24 -9.04
C GLY A 69 6.72 12.79 -9.45
N GLU A 70 7.85 12.18 -9.10
CA GLU A 70 8.04 10.73 -9.28
C GLU A 70 7.09 9.96 -8.34
N ARG A 71 6.63 8.79 -8.78
CA ARG A 71 5.66 7.96 -8.04
C ARG A 71 6.09 6.49 -8.01
N GLY A 72 7.40 6.25 -7.92
CA GLY A 72 8.00 4.94 -8.14
C GLY A 72 8.90 4.95 -9.35
N ILE A 73 9.90 4.06 -9.33
CA ILE A 73 10.95 3.96 -10.36
C ILE A 73 11.12 2.52 -10.87
N ALA A 74 10.25 1.60 -10.47
CA ALA A 74 10.41 0.18 -10.79
C ALA A 74 10.29 -0.12 -12.28
N CYS A 75 9.55 0.70 -13.05
CA CYS A 75 9.43 0.58 -14.50
C CYS A 75 10.44 1.45 -15.29
N HIS A 76 11.38 2.13 -14.63
CA HIS A 76 12.33 3.06 -15.25
C HIS A 76 13.65 2.37 -15.64
N PRO A 77 13.95 2.21 -16.95
CA PRO A 77 15.11 1.40 -17.42
C PRO A 77 16.47 1.96 -17.00
N ASP A 78 16.55 3.27 -16.81
CA ASP A 78 17.75 4.02 -16.41
C ASP A 78 17.97 4.05 -14.89
N ARG A 79 17.05 3.49 -14.10
CA ARG A 79 17.06 3.55 -12.62
C ARG A 79 17.13 2.18 -11.96
N VAL A 80 17.45 1.12 -12.70
CA VAL A 80 17.50 -0.26 -12.20
C VAL A 80 18.42 -0.41 -10.97
N GLU A 81 19.62 0.16 -11.00
CA GLU A 81 20.55 0.03 -9.87
C GLU A 81 20.09 0.80 -8.63
N GLU A 82 19.42 1.95 -8.82
CA GLU A 82 18.80 2.68 -7.71
C GLU A 82 17.64 1.89 -7.10
N PHE A 83 16.78 1.30 -7.94
CA PHE A 83 15.71 0.42 -7.49
C PHE A 83 16.26 -0.75 -6.66
N ARG A 84 17.34 -1.40 -7.13
CA ARG A 84 17.97 -2.52 -6.43
C ARG A 84 18.57 -2.12 -5.09
N ALA A 85 19.22 -0.96 -5.01
CA ALA A 85 19.70 -0.42 -3.74
C ALA A 85 18.54 -0.09 -2.78
N GLY A 86 17.42 0.40 -3.31
CA GLY A 86 16.22 0.68 -2.54
C GLY A 86 15.56 -0.57 -1.94
N VAL A 87 15.60 -1.70 -2.65
CA VAL A 87 15.17 -3.01 -2.10
C VAL A 87 15.99 -3.38 -0.86
N ASP A 88 17.31 -3.17 -0.92
CA ASP A 88 18.21 -3.53 0.18
C ASP A 88 17.95 -2.64 1.41
N LEU A 89 17.78 -1.34 1.18
CA LEU A 89 17.40 -0.39 2.23
C LEU A 89 16.05 -0.76 2.88
N ALA A 90 15.05 -1.12 2.07
CA ALA A 90 13.75 -1.53 2.60
C ALA A 90 13.84 -2.80 3.46
N ILE A 91 14.69 -3.77 3.08
CA ILE A 91 14.96 -4.97 3.90
C ILE A 91 15.58 -4.59 5.25
N GLU A 92 16.54 -3.66 5.26
CA GLU A 92 17.17 -3.18 6.51
C GLU A 92 16.14 -2.55 7.45
N TYR A 93 15.26 -1.69 6.92
CA TYR A 93 14.18 -1.10 7.71
C TYR A 93 13.21 -2.17 8.21
N ALA A 94 12.75 -3.05 7.32
CA ALA A 94 11.75 -4.06 7.67
C ALA A 94 12.22 -5.01 8.77
N LYS A 95 13.52 -5.37 8.78
CA LYS A 95 14.12 -6.17 9.86
C LYS A 95 14.08 -5.49 11.23
N VAL A 96 14.23 -4.16 11.27
CA VAL A 96 14.18 -3.38 12.51
C VAL A 96 12.73 -3.16 12.96
N LEU A 97 11.85 -2.83 12.02
CA LEU A 97 10.45 -2.49 12.29
C LEU A 97 9.58 -3.72 12.56
N GLY A 98 9.95 -4.87 12.01
CA GLY A 98 9.24 -6.14 12.19
C GLY A 98 8.04 -6.35 11.27
N ASN A 99 7.84 -5.53 10.24
CA ASN A 99 6.81 -5.79 9.23
C ASN A 99 7.22 -6.94 8.30
N THR A 100 6.21 -7.68 7.82
CA THR A 100 6.40 -8.88 7.00
C THR A 100 6.08 -8.66 5.51
N GLN A 101 5.88 -7.40 5.10
CA GLN A 101 5.57 -7.04 3.71
C GLN A 101 5.99 -5.60 3.39
N VAL A 102 6.34 -5.36 2.13
CA VAL A 102 6.62 -4.02 1.56
C VAL A 102 5.99 -3.88 0.18
N ASN A 103 5.60 -2.67 -0.21
CA ASN A 103 4.98 -2.37 -1.49
C ASN A 103 6.01 -1.85 -2.52
N CYS A 104 5.89 -2.29 -3.77
CA CYS A 104 6.63 -1.75 -4.90
C CYS A 104 5.69 -0.94 -5.80
N LEU A 105 5.86 0.38 -5.79
CA LEU A 105 5.21 1.27 -6.74
C LEU A 105 5.86 1.13 -8.12
N ALA A 106 5.03 0.91 -9.15
CA ALA A 106 5.51 0.72 -10.52
C ALA A 106 6.23 1.97 -11.06
N GLY A 107 5.63 3.15 -10.85
CA GLY A 107 6.10 4.41 -11.41
C GLY A 107 5.23 4.93 -12.55
N ILE A 108 5.49 6.17 -12.95
CA ILE A 108 4.86 6.81 -14.11
C ILE A 108 5.65 6.40 -15.34
N THR A 109 4.99 5.86 -16.37
CA THR A 109 5.65 5.42 -17.60
C THR A 109 6.50 6.56 -18.19
N PRO A 110 7.83 6.36 -18.39
CA PRO A 110 8.69 7.36 -19.00
C PRO A 110 8.20 7.71 -20.41
N ALA A 111 8.16 9.00 -20.74
CA ALA A 111 7.51 9.48 -21.96
C ALA A 111 8.19 8.98 -23.25
N ASP A 112 9.51 8.83 -23.22
CA ASP A 112 10.34 8.51 -24.39
C ASP A 112 10.80 7.04 -24.42
N ALA A 113 10.33 6.21 -23.49
CA ALA A 113 10.72 4.81 -23.41
C ALA A 113 9.77 3.91 -24.21
N ASP A 114 10.35 2.93 -24.90
CA ASP A 114 9.60 1.88 -25.57
C ASP A 114 8.79 1.04 -24.55
N ALA A 115 7.53 0.75 -24.88
CA ALA A 115 6.60 0.09 -23.96
C ALA A 115 7.05 -1.32 -23.56
N ALA A 116 7.67 -2.07 -24.49
CA ALA A 116 8.21 -3.40 -24.17
C ALA A 116 9.41 -3.29 -23.22
N THR A 117 10.25 -2.27 -23.40
CA THR A 117 11.38 -1.98 -22.51
C THR A 117 10.91 -1.60 -21.10
N VAL A 118 9.90 -0.75 -20.97
CA VAL A 118 9.30 -0.38 -19.66
C VAL A 118 8.72 -1.62 -18.97
N ARG A 119 7.95 -2.44 -19.70
CA ARG A 119 7.38 -3.68 -19.15
C ARG A 119 8.46 -4.66 -18.70
N GLN A 120 9.46 -4.90 -19.55
CA GLN A 120 10.54 -5.83 -19.24
C GLN A 120 11.33 -5.37 -18.01
N THR A 121 11.62 -4.07 -17.93
CA THR A 121 12.28 -3.46 -16.76
C THR A 121 11.47 -3.71 -15.49
N PHE A 122 10.16 -3.46 -15.51
CA PHE A 122 9.31 -3.68 -14.34
C PHE A 122 9.28 -5.15 -13.92
N VAL A 123 9.15 -6.08 -14.88
CA VAL A 123 9.18 -7.53 -14.61
C VAL A 123 10.51 -7.94 -13.99
N ASP A 124 11.65 -7.50 -14.54
CA ASP A 124 12.97 -7.88 -14.05
C ASP A 124 13.26 -7.30 -12.66
N ASN A 125 12.80 -6.08 -12.40
CA ASN A 125 12.89 -5.45 -11.08
C ASN A 125 12.01 -6.18 -10.05
N LEU A 126 10.77 -6.55 -10.39
CA LEU A 126 9.93 -7.35 -9.52
C LEU A 126 10.51 -8.74 -9.26
N LYS A 127 11.12 -9.40 -10.26
CA LYS A 127 11.84 -10.67 -10.07
C LYS A 127 12.97 -10.53 -9.06
N TYR A 128 13.79 -9.51 -9.24
CA TYR A 128 14.89 -9.20 -8.33
C TYR A 128 14.38 -8.94 -6.90
N ALA A 129 13.41 -8.03 -6.75
CA ALA A 129 12.87 -7.66 -5.45
C ALA A 129 12.20 -8.84 -4.75
N SER A 130 11.40 -9.64 -5.48
CA SER A 130 10.72 -10.82 -4.94
C SER A 130 11.73 -11.81 -4.33
N ALA A 131 12.81 -12.13 -5.06
CA ALA A 131 13.84 -13.06 -4.60
C ALA A 131 14.60 -12.52 -3.38
N ARG A 132 14.96 -11.23 -3.37
CA ARG A 132 15.66 -10.59 -2.25
C ARG A 132 14.80 -10.54 -0.99
N LEU A 133 13.52 -10.17 -1.12
CA LEU A 133 12.58 -10.08 -0.02
C LEU A 133 12.19 -11.47 0.51
N GLU A 134 12.03 -12.47 -0.36
CA GLU A 134 11.76 -13.86 0.03
C GLU A 134 12.89 -14.43 0.89
N ALA A 135 14.14 -14.20 0.48
CA ALA A 135 15.32 -14.60 1.26
C ALA A 135 15.39 -13.91 2.63
N ALA A 136 14.74 -12.75 2.79
CA ALA A 136 14.63 -12.03 4.05
C ALA A 136 13.35 -12.38 4.84
N GLY A 137 12.48 -13.26 4.33
CA GLY A 137 11.19 -13.60 4.96
C GLY A 137 10.14 -12.49 4.86
N ILE A 138 10.26 -11.60 3.88
CA ILE A 138 9.36 -10.45 3.66
C ILE A 138 8.60 -10.67 2.35
N ARG A 139 7.29 -10.44 2.35
CA ARG A 139 6.46 -10.51 1.15
C ARG A 139 6.59 -9.23 0.32
N LEU A 140 6.59 -9.37 -0.99
CA LEU A 140 6.47 -8.23 -1.90
C LEU A 140 5.01 -8.07 -2.32
N VAL A 141 4.44 -6.89 -2.16
CA VAL A 141 3.17 -6.52 -2.80
C VAL A 141 3.42 -5.51 -3.91
N MET A 142 2.58 -5.55 -4.96
CA MET A 142 2.50 -4.49 -5.97
C MET A 142 1.08 -3.95 -6.04
N GLU A 143 0.97 -2.66 -6.29
CA GLU A 143 -0.28 -1.93 -6.22
C GLU A 143 -0.68 -1.38 -7.60
N MET A 144 -1.94 -1.61 -7.96
CA MET A 144 -2.57 -1.00 -9.13
C MET A 144 -3.11 0.37 -8.73
N ILE A 145 -2.68 1.43 -9.43
CA ILE A 145 -3.11 2.81 -9.12
C ILE A 145 -3.96 3.38 -10.25
N ASN A 146 -5.00 4.13 -9.88
CA ASN A 146 -5.89 4.75 -10.85
C ASN A 146 -5.19 5.84 -11.69
N THR A 147 -5.56 5.92 -12.97
CA THR A 147 -4.98 6.88 -13.92
C THR A 147 -5.63 8.27 -13.86
N ARG A 148 -6.69 8.45 -13.07
CA ARG A 148 -7.32 9.74 -12.83
C ARG A 148 -6.43 10.61 -11.94
N ASP A 149 -5.95 10.05 -10.84
CA ASP A 149 -5.17 10.74 -9.82
C ASP A 149 -3.67 10.72 -10.18
N ILE A 150 -3.20 9.63 -10.81
CA ILE A 150 -1.83 9.53 -11.31
C ILE A 150 -1.85 9.15 -12.80
N PRO A 151 -2.00 10.14 -13.69
CA PRO A 151 -1.96 9.91 -15.13
C PRO A 151 -0.68 9.21 -15.57
N ARG A 152 -0.82 8.21 -16.45
CA ARG A 152 0.27 7.36 -16.97
C ARG A 152 0.95 6.47 -15.93
N PHE A 153 0.38 6.25 -14.76
CA PHE A 153 0.90 5.24 -13.85
C PHE A 153 0.88 3.86 -14.54
N PHE A 154 2.01 3.15 -14.48
CA PHE A 154 2.26 2.00 -15.35
C PHE A 154 1.33 0.83 -15.05
N LEU A 155 1.14 0.50 -13.76
CA LEU A 155 0.34 -0.65 -13.31
C LEU A 155 -1.02 -0.16 -12.79
N ASN A 156 -2.11 -0.42 -13.51
CA ASN A 156 -3.40 0.25 -13.22
C ASN A 156 -4.65 -0.63 -13.34
N THR A 157 -4.53 -1.91 -13.72
CA THR A 157 -5.65 -2.87 -13.76
C THR A 157 -5.26 -4.19 -13.10
N THR A 158 -6.25 -4.90 -12.58
CA THR A 158 -6.05 -6.24 -11.99
C THR A 158 -5.55 -7.22 -13.05
N ALA A 159 -6.12 -7.17 -14.26
CA ALA A 159 -5.71 -8.03 -15.36
C ALA A 159 -4.22 -7.85 -15.71
N GLN A 160 -3.75 -6.60 -15.83
CA GLN A 160 -2.33 -6.30 -16.06
C GLN A 160 -1.45 -6.84 -14.92
N ALA A 161 -1.89 -6.68 -13.67
CA ALA A 161 -1.15 -7.16 -12.50
C ALA A 161 -1.00 -8.68 -12.51
N LEU A 162 -2.04 -9.42 -12.89
CA LEU A 162 -1.98 -10.88 -13.01
C LEU A 162 -1.00 -11.32 -14.11
N GLU A 163 -1.02 -10.67 -15.28
CA GLU A 163 -0.07 -10.97 -16.36
C GLU A 163 1.38 -10.69 -15.94
N ILE A 164 1.63 -9.55 -15.27
CA ILE A 164 2.96 -9.22 -14.76
C ILE A 164 3.41 -10.24 -13.73
N ARG A 165 2.52 -10.62 -12.81
CA ARG A 165 2.82 -11.62 -11.78
C ARG A 165 3.19 -12.97 -12.39
N GLU A 166 2.47 -13.41 -13.43
CA GLU A 166 2.79 -14.62 -14.17
C GLU A 166 4.18 -14.53 -14.82
N GLN A 167 4.52 -13.41 -15.45
CA GLN A 167 5.84 -13.19 -16.07
C GLN A 167 6.98 -13.13 -15.04
N VAL A 168 6.71 -12.59 -13.85
CA VAL A 168 7.64 -12.60 -12.72
C VAL A 168 7.87 -14.02 -12.22
N GLY A 169 6.82 -14.83 -12.12
CA GLY A 169 6.91 -16.24 -11.78
C GLY A 169 7.37 -16.51 -10.34
N SER A 170 7.17 -15.56 -9.41
CA SER A 170 7.53 -15.71 -8.00
C SER A 170 6.30 -15.96 -7.13
N ALA A 171 6.40 -16.92 -6.20
CA ALA A 171 5.39 -17.15 -5.17
C ALA A 171 5.35 -16.04 -4.10
N ASN A 172 6.42 -15.25 -3.98
CA ASN A 172 6.55 -14.17 -3.00
C ASN A 172 6.05 -12.80 -3.50
N LEU A 173 5.48 -12.75 -4.72
CA LEU A 173 4.83 -11.56 -5.26
C LEU A 173 3.31 -11.67 -5.10
N PHE A 174 2.74 -10.69 -4.40
CA PHE A 174 1.32 -10.57 -4.08
C PHE A 174 0.76 -9.23 -4.59
N LEU A 175 -0.55 -9.09 -4.51
CA LEU A 175 -1.26 -7.85 -4.82
C LEU A 175 -1.55 -7.05 -3.54
N GLN A 176 -1.41 -5.74 -3.66
CA GLN A 176 -2.03 -4.75 -2.78
C GLN A 176 -3.28 -4.22 -3.51
N TYR A 177 -4.45 -4.49 -2.95
CA TYR A 177 -5.72 -4.11 -3.54
C TYR A 177 -6.29 -2.89 -2.80
N ASP A 178 -5.97 -1.69 -3.29
CA ASP A 178 -6.63 -0.46 -2.82
C ASP A 178 -8.01 -0.34 -3.48
N ILE A 179 -9.06 -0.48 -2.66
CA ILE A 179 -10.46 -0.40 -3.09
C ILE A 179 -10.76 0.92 -3.81
N TYR A 180 -10.15 2.03 -3.38
CA TYR A 180 -10.37 3.34 -4.00
C TYR A 180 -9.84 3.38 -5.44
N HIS A 181 -8.61 2.88 -5.65
CA HIS A 181 -8.03 2.81 -6.98
C HIS A 181 -8.84 1.89 -7.89
N MET A 182 -9.24 0.73 -7.39
CA MET A 182 -9.95 -0.26 -8.19
C MET A 182 -11.42 0.10 -8.45
N GLN A 183 -12.07 0.86 -7.56
CA GLN A 183 -13.41 1.40 -7.85
C GLN A 183 -13.39 2.34 -9.05
N ILE A 184 -12.36 3.19 -9.16
CA ILE A 184 -12.22 4.15 -10.27
C ILE A 184 -11.88 3.43 -11.58
N MET A 185 -11.03 2.40 -11.52
CA MET A 185 -10.52 1.73 -12.71
C MET A 185 -11.45 0.65 -13.25
N GLU A 186 -12.01 -0.17 -12.38
CA GLU A 186 -12.69 -1.42 -12.77
C GLU A 186 -14.09 -1.56 -12.16
N GLY A 187 -14.33 -0.98 -10.99
CA GLY A 187 -15.53 -1.28 -10.20
C GLY A 187 -15.56 -2.75 -9.79
N ASP A 188 -16.77 -3.31 -9.69
CA ASP A 188 -17.01 -4.74 -9.44
C ASP A 188 -16.24 -5.36 -8.24
N LEU A 189 -16.01 -4.54 -7.22
CA LEU A 189 -15.06 -4.77 -6.14
C LEU A 189 -15.18 -6.12 -5.46
N ALA A 190 -16.40 -6.53 -5.10
CA ALA A 190 -16.61 -7.75 -4.32
C ALA A 190 -16.22 -9.00 -5.12
N ARG A 191 -16.63 -9.09 -6.40
CA ARG A 191 -16.27 -10.24 -7.24
C ARG A 191 -14.76 -10.31 -7.46
N THR A 192 -14.11 -9.19 -7.74
CA THR A 192 -12.64 -9.15 -7.91
C THR A 192 -11.90 -9.54 -6.62
N LEU A 193 -12.33 -9.04 -5.46
CA LEU A 193 -11.76 -9.41 -4.16
C LEU A 193 -11.92 -10.92 -3.88
N GLU A 194 -13.08 -11.50 -4.18
CA GLU A 194 -13.36 -12.93 -4.00
C GLU A 194 -12.52 -13.80 -4.94
N GLU A 195 -12.50 -13.47 -6.23
CA GLU A 195 -11.77 -14.23 -7.25
C GLU A 195 -10.26 -14.19 -7.03
N GLN A 196 -9.72 -13.05 -6.57
CA GLN A 196 -8.28 -12.83 -6.44
C GLN A 196 -7.77 -12.95 -4.99
N LEU A 197 -8.62 -13.39 -4.04
CA LEU A 197 -8.30 -13.41 -2.61
C LEU A 197 -6.97 -14.11 -2.30
N ALA A 198 -6.68 -15.23 -2.96
CA ALA A 198 -5.46 -16.01 -2.74
C ALA A 198 -4.17 -15.25 -3.12
N LEU A 199 -4.28 -14.20 -3.93
CA LEU A 199 -3.17 -13.39 -4.42
C LEU A 199 -3.06 -12.04 -3.71
N ILE A 200 -4.11 -11.62 -2.99
CA ILE A 200 -4.16 -10.34 -2.27
C ILE A 200 -3.61 -10.53 -0.86
N ASN A 201 -2.51 -9.84 -0.55
CA ASN A 201 -1.93 -9.89 0.80
C ASN A 201 -2.28 -8.65 1.63
N HIS A 202 -2.58 -7.52 0.97
CA HIS A 202 -2.94 -6.26 1.62
C HIS A 202 -4.13 -5.60 0.91
N VAL A 203 -5.03 -5.00 1.69
CA VAL A 203 -6.15 -4.21 1.17
C VAL A 203 -6.03 -2.80 1.73
N GLN A 204 -6.39 -1.80 0.95
CA GLN A 204 -6.54 -0.43 1.43
C GLN A 204 -7.94 0.11 1.12
N LEU A 205 -8.32 1.17 1.83
CA LEU A 205 -9.60 1.83 1.67
C LEU A 205 -9.47 3.35 1.59
N ALA A 206 -10.36 3.93 0.77
CA ALA A 206 -10.83 5.31 0.82
C ALA A 206 -12.13 5.40 0.02
N ASP A 207 -13.02 6.34 0.34
CA ASP A 207 -14.27 6.47 -0.39
C ASP A 207 -14.09 7.20 -1.74
N ASN A 208 -14.90 6.84 -2.73
CA ASN A 208 -14.92 7.48 -4.05
C ASN A 208 -16.16 8.38 -4.15
N PRO A 209 -16.09 9.63 -4.64
CA PRO A 209 -14.99 10.22 -5.44
C PRO A 209 -13.95 11.05 -4.69
N GLY A 210 -14.13 11.35 -3.40
CA GLY A 210 -13.30 12.32 -2.68
C GLY A 210 -11.98 11.80 -2.07
N ARG A 211 -11.80 10.48 -2.00
CA ARG A 211 -10.73 9.81 -1.25
C ARG A 211 -10.76 10.15 0.25
N HIS A 212 -11.97 10.21 0.80
CA HIS A 212 -12.25 10.53 2.21
C HIS A 212 -12.63 9.27 3.00
N GLU A 213 -13.05 9.46 4.25
CA GLU A 213 -13.50 8.40 5.15
C GLU A 213 -14.61 7.53 4.51
N PRO A 214 -14.67 6.22 4.81
CA PRO A 214 -15.81 5.36 4.45
C PRO A 214 -17.17 5.96 4.82
N GLY A 215 -18.10 5.99 3.86
CA GLY A 215 -19.47 6.50 4.02
C GLY A 215 -19.66 7.94 3.53
N THR A 216 -18.66 8.53 2.90
CA THR A 216 -18.72 9.88 2.32
C THR A 216 -19.01 9.88 0.82
N GLY A 217 -19.00 8.70 0.19
CA GLY A 217 -19.08 8.52 -1.25
C GLY A 217 -20.01 7.38 -1.66
N GLU A 218 -19.72 6.81 -2.83
CA GLU A 218 -20.60 5.84 -3.51
C GLU A 218 -20.39 4.39 -3.03
N ILE A 219 -19.33 4.11 -2.28
CA ILE A 219 -18.94 2.74 -1.91
C ILE A 219 -19.65 2.32 -0.61
N ASN A 220 -20.41 1.22 -0.65
CA ASN A 220 -20.98 0.61 0.55
C ASN A 220 -19.93 -0.22 1.31
N TYR A 221 -19.10 0.45 2.11
CA TYR A 221 -18.03 -0.19 2.88
C TYR A 221 -18.52 -1.19 3.92
N ARG A 222 -19.71 -1.00 4.49
CA ARG A 222 -20.29 -2.00 5.40
C ARG A 222 -20.42 -3.35 4.70
N PHE A 223 -20.98 -3.36 3.49
CA PHE A 223 -21.09 -4.57 2.70
C PHE A 223 -19.72 -5.18 2.37
N LEU A 224 -18.74 -4.36 1.99
CA LEU A 224 -17.39 -4.84 1.64
C LEU A 224 -16.65 -5.45 2.85
N PHE A 225 -16.77 -4.87 4.03
CA PHE A 225 -16.16 -5.44 5.24
C PHE A 225 -16.79 -6.78 5.61
N GLU A 226 -18.13 -6.86 5.58
CA GLU A 226 -18.85 -8.12 5.79
C GLU A 226 -18.49 -9.15 4.70
N HIS A 227 -18.24 -8.71 3.47
CA HIS A 227 -17.82 -9.58 2.37
C HIS A 227 -16.40 -10.12 2.56
N LEU A 228 -15.43 -9.27 2.88
CA LEU A 228 -14.05 -9.66 3.20
C LEU A 228 -14.01 -10.69 4.33
N ASP A 229 -14.82 -10.50 5.37
CA ASP A 229 -14.99 -11.48 6.45
C ASP A 229 -15.57 -12.81 5.94
N ARG A 230 -16.61 -12.78 5.08
CA ARG A 230 -17.23 -13.99 4.52
C ARG A 230 -16.30 -14.80 3.63
N ILE A 231 -15.49 -14.13 2.79
CA ILE A 231 -14.55 -14.81 1.89
C ILE A 231 -13.27 -15.25 2.63
N GLY A 232 -13.09 -14.83 3.88
CA GLY A 232 -11.98 -15.27 4.75
C GLY A 232 -10.70 -14.46 4.61
N TYR A 233 -10.79 -13.17 4.25
CA TYR A 233 -9.64 -12.28 4.30
C TYR A 233 -9.20 -12.04 5.75
N ASN A 234 -7.94 -12.37 6.05
CA ASN A 234 -7.37 -12.28 7.40
C ASN A 234 -6.23 -11.25 7.53
N GLY A 235 -5.96 -10.50 6.46
CA GLY A 235 -4.94 -9.45 6.44
C GLY A 235 -5.41 -8.15 7.10
N TRP A 236 -4.61 -7.10 6.93
CA TRP A 236 -4.94 -5.76 7.39
C TRP A 236 -5.62 -4.95 6.28
N ILE A 237 -6.50 -4.04 6.67
CA ILE A 237 -7.04 -3.01 5.79
C ILE A 237 -6.41 -1.66 6.16
N GLY A 238 -5.60 -1.12 5.27
CA GLY A 238 -4.98 0.20 5.41
C GLY A 238 -5.96 1.33 5.17
N CYS A 239 -6.05 2.26 6.11
CA CYS A 239 -6.91 3.43 6.05
C CYS A 239 -6.21 4.59 5.31
N GLU A 240 -6.02 4.47 3.99
CA GLU A 240 -5.32 5.45 3.15
C GLU A 240 -6.28 6.48 2.51
N TYR A 241 -6.86 7.34 3.35
CA TYR A 241 -7.75 8.41 2.91
C TYR A 241 -7.36 9.75 3.52
N LYS A 242 -7.80 10.85 2.88
CA LYS A 242 -7.63 12.22 3.38
C LYS A 242 -8.83 12.59 4.25
N PRO A 243 -8.66 12.89 5.54
CA PRO A 243 -9.79 13.27 6.36
C PRO A 243 -10.53 14.49 5.82
N LEU A 244 -11.87 14.51 5.90
CA LEU A 244 -12.66 15.67 5.46
C LEU A 244 -12.36 16.95 6.25
N THR A 245 -12.03 16.79 7.54
CA THR A 245 -11.71 17.91 8.44
C THR A 245 -10.46 17.57 9.26
N THR A 246 -10.64 17.07 10.47
CA THR A 246 -9.59 16.50 11.29
C THR A 246 -9.73 14.99 11.32
N THR A 247 -8.62 14.27 11.42
CA THR A 247 -8.58 12.82 11.51
C THR A 247 -9.55 12.28 12.56
N GLU A 248 -9.45 12.75 13.81
CA GLU A 248 -10.28 12.24 14.93
C GLU A 248 -11.78 12.40 14.69
N ALA A 249 -12.21 13.54 14.12
CA ALA A 249 -13.62 13.77 13.79
C ALA A 249 -14.14 12.79 12.72
N GLY A 250 -13.26 12.35 11.82
CA GLY A 250 -13.57 11.39 10.76
C GLY A 250 -13.66 9.93 11.22
N LEU A 251 -13.11 9.57 12.39
CA LEU A 251 -13.01 8.15 12.83
C LEU A 251 -14.31 7.54 13.35
N GLY A 252 -15.45 8.24 13.25
CA GLY A 252 -16.76 7.73 13.68
C GLY A 252 -17.13 6.39 13.02
N TRP A 253 -16.68 6.16 11.79
CA TRP A 253 -16.94 4.93 11.04
C TRP A 253 -16.29 3.68 11.66
N LEU A 254 -15.16 3.80 12.37
CA LEU A 254 -14.52 2.65 13.02
C LEU A 254 -15.45 2.03 14.08
N LYS A 255 -16.15 2.88 14.83
CA LYS A 255 -17.08 2.45 15.89
C LYS A 255 -18.32 1.75 15.36
N THR A 256 -18.81 2.16 14.18
CA THR A 256 -20.05 1.63 13.60
C THR A 256 -19.85 0.29 12.90
N HIS A 257 -18.61 -0.08 12.60
CA HIS A 257 -18.27 -1.33 11.91
C HIS A 257 -17.62 -2.37 12.82
N ASN A 258 -17.79 -2.26 14.15
CA ASN A 258 -17.22 -3.18 15.15
C ASN A 258 -15.70 -3.44 14.98
N ALA A 259 -14.97 -2.46 14.46
CA ALA A 259 -13.50 -2.47 14.51
C ALA A 259 -13.10 -2.44 15.99
N ARG A 260 -12.45 -3.50 16.47
CA ARG A 260 -11.84 -3.56 17.81
C ARG A 260 -10.33 -3.59 17.67
#